data_AF-A0A0D0IUY7-F1
#
_entry.id   AF-A0A0D0IUY7-F1
#
_cell.length_a   1.000
_cell.length_b   1.000
_cell.length_c   1.000
_cell.angle_alpha   90.00
_cell.angle_beta   90.00
_cell.angle_gamma   90.00
#
_symmetry.space_group_name_H-M   'P 1'
#
loop_
_entity.id
_entity.type
_entity.pdbx_description
1 polymer ?
#
loop_
_entity_poly.entity_id
_entity_poly.type
_entity_poly.pdbx_seq_one_letter_code
_entity_poly.pdbx_strand_id
1 'polypeptide(L)'
;MAEYIDLAHQGALTGRRMVVAWQPADAVLAGIEQALAQGFTRHAVDLAAKLSAEGSDWVGHAAVIGERRKSWRRGVIADLVEEVLPIDLIPGLRRTVAPTLVVVAARPLPDGATELLVMPHASRTGDPEAAFGAAPRVRAAADALVEAARAAGALIEVDRRSLGVADPGCPASREAAKRLLGWK
;
A
#
# COMPACT_ATOMS: atom_id res chain seq x y z
N MET A 1 14.72 33.87 -1.65
CA MET A 1 14.85 32.82 -2.67
C MET A 1 14.26 31.56 -2.08
N ALA A 2 13.09 31.13 -2.57
CA ALA A 2 12.38 29.99 -2.03
C ALA A 2 13.11 28.70 -2.41
N GLU A 3 13.42 27.87 -1.40
CA GLU A 3 13.92 26.51 -1.59
C GLU A 3 12.89 25.70 -2.38
N TYR A 4 13.26 25.33 -3.60
CA TYR A 4 12.55 24.32 -4.38
C TYR A 4 12.81 22.98 -3.69
N ILE A 5 11.91 22.58 -2.78
CA ILE A 5 11.97 21.26 -2.17
C ILE A 5 11.74 20.26 -3.29
N ASP A 6 12.83 19.61 -3.70
CA ASP A 6 12.83 18.52 -4.64
C ASP A 6 12.06 17.33 -4.02
N LEU A 7 10.75 17.33 -4.22
CA LEU A 7 9.81 16.29 -3.79
C LEU A 7 9.98 14.99 -4.61
N ALA A 8 11.04 14.85 -5.42
CA ALA A 8 11.14 13.77 -6.40
C ALA A 8 11.57 12.40 -5.83
N HIS A 9 12.07 12.28 -4.61
CA HIS A 9 12.41 10.96 -4.03
C HIS A 9 12.13 10.90 -2.52
N GLN A 10 10.88 10.62 -2.13
CA GLN A 10 10.51 10.43 -0.71
C GLN A 10 10.84 9.03 -0.15
N GLY A 11 11.72 8.28 -0.83
CA GLY A 11 12.21 6.96 -0.43
C GLY A 11 11.54 5.80 -1.15
N ALA A 12 12.13 4.61 -1.00
CA ALA A 12 11.63 3.38 -1.62
C ALA A 12 10.26 2.98 -1.05
N LEU A 13 9.39 2.44 -1.91
CA LEU A 13 8.13 1.84 -1.50
C LEU A 13 8.41 0.48 -0.84
N THR A 14 8.53 0.48 0.49
CA THR A 14 8.84 -0.71 1.29
C THR A 14 7.65 -1.14 2.12
N GLY A 15 7.48 -2.45 2.25
CA GLY A 15 6.55 -3.07 3.17
C GLY A 15 7.12 -3.29 4.56
N ARG A 16 6.32 -3.96 5.39
CA ARG A 16 6.60 -4.29 6.79
C ARG A 16 6.26 -5.75 7.04
N ARG A 17 7.14 -6.45 7.75
CA ARG A 17 6.88 -7.77 8.33
C ARG A 17 6.97 -7.66 9.83
N MET A 18 6.03 -8.30 10.53
CA MET A 18 5.94 -8.31 11.97
C MET A 18 5.55 -9.69 12.44
N VAL A 19 5.91 -9.99 13.68
CA VAL A 19 5.33 -11.08 14.46
C VAL A 19 4.54 -10.44 15.60
N VAL A 20 3.26 -10.80 15.72
CA VAL A 20 2.33 -10.23 16.69
C VAL A 20 1.57 -11.32 17.44
N ALA A 21 1.14 -11.03 18.67
CA ALA A 21 0.35 -11.94 19.50
C ALA A 21 -1.17 -11.88 19.23
N TRP A 22 -1.60 -11.07 18.26
CA TRP A 22 -3.01 -11.03 17.82
C TRP A 22 -3.38 -12.27 17.01
N GLN A 23 -4.68 -12.57 16.94
CA GLN A 23 -5.18 -13.55 15.98
C GLN A 23 -5.02 -13.03 14.55
N PRO A 24 -4.81 -13.91 13.54
CA PRO A 24 -4.56 -13.51 12.16
C PRO A 24 -5.62 -12.56 11.58
N ALA A 25 -6.90 -12.81 11.86
CA ALA A 25 -7.99 -11.94 11.39
C ALA A 25 -7.92 -10.53 12.00
N ASP A 26 -7.70 -10.44 13.31
CA ASP A 26 -7.60 -9.16 14.02
C ASP A 26 -6.37 -8.36 13.57
N ALA A 27 -5.25 -9.06 13.35
CA ALA A 27 -4.01 -8.48 12.85
C ALA A 27 -4.20 -7.84 11.45
N VAL A 28 -4.92 -8.54 10.56
CA VAL A 28 -5.24 -8.03 9.22
C VAL A 28 -6.22 -6.85 9.29
N LEU A 29 -7.22 -6.90 10.18
CA LEU A 29 -8.17 -5.81 10.38
C LEU A 29 -7.47 -4.55 10.89
N ALA A 30 -6.62 -4.68 11.92
CA ALA A 30 -5.83 -3.57 12.43
C ALA A 30 -4.97 -2.95 11.32
N GLY A 31 -4.31 -3.78 10.50
CA GLY A 31 -3.45 -3.29 9.43
C GLY A 31 -4.21 -2.62 8.27
N ILE A 32 -5.35 -3.18 7.85
CA ILE A 32 -6.14 -2.56 6.77
C ILE A 32 -6.73 -1.23 7.22
N GLU A 33 -7.14 -1.10 8.48
CA GLU A 33 -7.66 0.16 9.03
C GLU A 33 -6.60 1.26 9.01
N GLN A 34 -5.34 0.94 9.31
CA GLN A 34 -4.25 1.92 9.18
C GLN A 34 -4.06 2.35 7.72
N ALA A 35 -4.18 1.44 6.75
CA ALA A 35 -4.10 1.82 5.34
C ALA A 35 -5.28 2.74 4.95
N LEU A 36 -6.50 2.43 5.37
CA LEU A 36 -7.68 3.25 5.09
C LEU A 36 -7.56 4.65 5.73
N ALA A 37 -7.03 4.75 6.95
CA ALA A 37 -6.76 6.02 7.61
C ALA A 37 -5.76 6.91 6.83
N GLN A 38 -4.91 6.32 5.99
CA GLN A 38 -3.98 7.05 5.11
C GLN A 38 -4.57 7.40 3.73
N GLY A 39 -5.88 7.22 3.55
CA GLY A 39 -6.60 7.58 2.32
C GLY A 39 -6.58 6.50 1.24
N PHE A 40 -6.23 5.26 1.60
CA PHE A 40 -6.50 4.12 0.72
C PHE A 40 -7.99 3.77 0.76
N THR A 41 -8.48 3.12 -0.29
CA THR A 41 -9.82 2.54 -0.37
C THR A 41 -9.73 1.03 -0.48
N ARG A 42 -10.72 0.29 0.03
CA ARG A 42 -10.75 -1.16 -0.10
C ARG A 42 -10.70 -1.55 -1.58
N HIS A 43 -9.89 -2.56 -1.90
CA HIS A 43 -9.85 -3.10 -3.25
C HIS A 43 -11.20 -3.77 -3.60
N ALA A 44 -11.61 -3.68 -4.86
CA ALA A 44 -12.91 -4.20 -5.31
C ALA A 44 -13.01 -5.73 -5.24
N VAL A 45 -11.87 -6.43 -5.36
CA VAL A 45 -11.79 -7.88 -5.15
C VAL A 45 -11.62 -8.18 -3.68
N ASP A 46 -12.52 -9.00 -3.13
CA ASP A 46 -12.41 -9.53 -1.78
C ASP A 46 -11.30 -10.60 -1.71
N LEU A 47 -10.15 -10.21 -1.18
CA LEU A 47 -9.00 -11.10 -1.00
C LEU A 47 -9.28 -12.18 0.05
N ALA A 48 -10.04 -11.87 1.10
CA ALA A 48 -10.30 -12.81 2.18
C ALA A 48 -11.18 -13.97 1.66
N ALA A 49 -12.22 -13.63 0.89
CA ALA A 49 -13.06 -14.64 0.23
C ALA A 49 -12.27 -15.53 -0.72
N LYS A 50 -11.33 -14.96 -1.50
CA LYS A 50 -10.46 -15.75 -2.39
C LYS A 50 -9.54 -16.70 -1.64
N LEU A 51 -8.90 -16.23 -0.58
CA LEU A 51 -7.98 -17.06 0.22
C LEU A 51 -8.72 -18.20 0.92
N SER A 52 -9.91 -17.91 1.47
CA SER A 52 -10.78 -18.92 2.06
C SER A 52 -11.22 -19.97 1.04
N ALA A 53 -11.62 -19.54 -0.18
CA ALA A 53 -11.99 -20.47 -1.25
C ALA A 53 -10.82 -21.36 -1.73
N GLU A 54 -9.58 -20.88 -1.63
CA GLU A 54 -8.36 -21.66 -1.93
C GLU A 54 -7.90 -22.55 -0.77
N GLY A 55 -8.59 -22.52 0.39
CA GLY A 55 -8.18 -23.27 1.58
C GLY A 55 -6.84 -22.79 2.15
N SER A 56 -6.52 -21.51 1.97
CA SER A 56 -5.26 -20.92 2.41
C SER A 56 -5.24 -20.71 3.93
N ASP A 57 -4.11 -20.99 4.56
CA ASP A 57 -3.84 -20.62 5.96
C ASP A 57 -3.66 -19.10 6.16
N TRP A 58 -3.58 -18.34 5.06
CA TRP A 58 -3.51 -16.89 5.09
C TRP A 58 -4.89 -16.25 5.14
N VAL A 59 -5.00 -15.21 5.96
CA VAL A 59 -6.08 -14.22 5.91
C VAL A 59 -5.52 -12.94 5.30
N GLY A 60 -6.31 -12.20 4.52
CA GLY A 60 -5.81 -10.98 3.93
C GLY A 60 -6.87 -10.02 3.41
N HIS A 61 -6.51 -8.74 3.42
CA HIS A 61 -7.24 -7.64 2.80
C HIS A 61 -6.34 -6.84 1.88
N ALA A 62 -6.96 -6.17 0.91
CA ALA A 62 -6.26 -5.32 -0.03
C ALA A 62 -6.89 -3.93 -0.07
N ALA A 63 -6.05 -2.90 -0.17
CA ALA A 63 -6.47 -1.52 -0.35
C ALA A 63 -5.67 -0.85 -1.46
N VAL A 64 -6.24 0.16 -2.12
CA VAL A 64 -5.64 0.88 -3.22
C VAL A 64 -5.71 2.38 -3.02
N ILE A 65 -4.74 3.09 -3.59
CA ILE A 65 -4.75 4.55 -3.69
C ILE A 65 -4.28 4.96 -5.08
N GLY A 66 -4.68 6.16 -5.51
CA GLY A 66 -4.30 6.74 -6.79
C GLY A 66 -5.29 6.39 -7.91
N GLU A 67 -5.29 7.22 -8.96
CA GLU A 67 -6.15 7.04 -10.13
C GLU A 67 -5.40 6.34 -11.25
N ARG A 68 -5.97 5.26 -11.80
CA ARG A 68 -5.55 4.78 -13.14
C ARG A 68 -5.89 5.89 -14.12
N ARG A 69 -4.91 6.49 -14.79
CA ARG A 69 -5.09 7.58 -15.78
C ARG A 69 -6.20 7.21 -16.77
N LYS A 70 -7.43 7.70 -16.55
CA LYS A 70 -8.48 7.86 -17.56
C LYS A 70 -8.46 9.32 -18.01
N SER A 71 -7.50 9.73 -18.84
CA SER A 71 -7.65 10.94 -19.69
C SER A 71 -6.40 11.22 -20.53
N TRP A 72 -6.28 10.56 -21.69
CA TRP A 72 -5.50 11.12 -22.81
C TRP A 72 -6.12 12.46 -23.31
N ARG A 73 -7.39 12.73 -22.97
CA ARG A 73 -8.12 13.96 -23.32
C ARG A 73 -7.74 15.22 -22.52
N ARG A 74 -6.83 15.15 -21.53
CA ARG A 74 -6.34 16.35 -20.80
C ARG A 74 -5.12 17.02 -21.46
N GLY A 75 -4.41 16.33 -22.35
CA GLY A 75 -3.20 16.87 -23.00
C GLY A 75 -3.45 18.13 -23.85
N VAL A 76 -4.65 18.28 -24.42
CA VAL A 76 -4.98 19.46 -25.24
C VAL A 76 -5.29 20.70 -24.39
N ILE A 77 -5.68 20.54 -23.13
CA ILE A 77 -6.05 21.66 -22.25
C ILE A 77 -4.85 22.18 -21.44
N ALA A 78 -3.86 21.32 -21.17
CA ALA A 78 -2.68 21.70 -20.39
C ALA A 78 -1.77 22.71 -21.12
N ASP A 79 -1.56 22.55 -22.43
CA ASP A 79 -0.70 23.44 -23.23
C ASP A 79 -1.22 24.89 -23.32
N LEU A 80 -2.50 25.15 -22.99
CA LEU A 80 -3.08 26.50 -23.04
C LEU A 80 -2.99 27.25 -21.70
N VAL A 81 -2.72 26.55 -20.60
CA VAL A 81 -2.81 27.12 -19.23
C VAL A 81 -1.43 27.40 -18.62
N GLU A 82 -0.36 26.82 -19.17
CA GLU A 82 1.01 26.98 -18.67
C GLU A 82 1.55 28.42 -18.73
N GLU A 83 1.00 29.32 -19.56
CA GLU A 83 1.51 30.69 -19.67
C GLU A 83 0.97 31.67 -18.60
N VAL A 84 -0.08 31.33 -17.83
CA VAL A 84 -0.85 32.37 -17.10
C VAL A 84 -0.99 32.17 -15.59
N LEU A 85 -0.78 30.97 -15.01
CA LEU A 85 -1.08 30.75 -13.58
C LEU A 85 -0.03 29.91 -12.81
N PRO A 86 0.30 30.29 -11.56
CA PRO A 86 1.07 29.43 -10.65
C PRO A 86 0.33 28.13 -10.39
N ILE A 87 1.00 27.01 -10.68
CA ILE A 87 0.48 25.63 -10.69
C ILE A 87 -0.14 25.19 -9.35
N ASP A 88 0.26 25.80 -8.24
CA ASP A 88 -0.17 25.42 -6.88
C ASP A 88 -1.65 25.71 -6.56
N LEU A 89 -2.36 26.43 -7.43
CA LEU A 89 -3.75 26.88 -7.18
C LEU A 89 -4.83 26.10 -7.94
N ILE A 90 -4.49 25.11 -8.76
CA ILE A 90 -5.48 24.30 -9.50
C ILE A 90 -5.79 23.01 -8.73
N PRO A 91 -6.99 22.85 -8.13
CA PRO A 91 -7.42 21.59 -7.53
C PRO A 91 -7.61 20.55 -8.65
N GLY A 92 -6.55 19.80 -8.94
CA GLY A 92 -6.48 18.87 -10.06
C GLY A 92 -5.05 18.62 -10.56
N LEU A 93 -4.10 19.50 -10.21
CA LEU A 93 -2.66 19.35 -10.46
C LEU A 93 -1.87 18.93 -9.21
N ARG A 94 -2.53 18.46 -8.14
CA ARG A 94 -1.84 17.71 -7.07
C ARG A 94 -1.20 16.50 -7.72
N ARG A 95 0.14 16.43 -7.78
CA ARG A 95 0.93 15.32 -8.34
C ARG A 95 0.20 14.00 -8.08
N THR A 96 -0.41 13.45 -9.13
CA THR A 96 -1.26 12.27 -9.06
C THR A 96 -0.46 11.13 -8.47
N VAL A 97 -0.87 10.62 -7.32
CA VAL A 97 -0.29 9.40 -6.74
C VAL A 97 -0.49 8.28 -7.76
N ALA A 98 0.60 7.68 -8.21
CA ALA A 98 0.49 6.53 -9.11
C ALA A 98 -0.32 5.42 -8.42
N PRO A 99 -1.15 4.66 -9.17
CA PRO A 99 -1.92 3.57 -8.59
C PRO A 99 -1.02 2.64 -7.77
N THR A 100 -1.33 2.52 -6.49
CA THR A 100 -0.58 1.70 -5.54
C THR A 100 -1.54 0.79 -4.79
N LEU A 101 -1.22 -0.50 -4.77
CA LEU A 101 -1.91 -1.51 -3.99
C LEU A 101 -1.14 -1.74 -2.69
N VAL A 102 -1.85 -1.96 -1.58
CA VAL A 102 -1.30 -2.51 -0.35
C VAL A 102 -2.05 -3.78 -0.04
N VAL A 103 -1.32 -4.86 0.16
CA VAL A 103 -1.84 -6.13 0.68
C VAL A 103 -1.46 -6.23 2.15
N VAL A 104 -2.46 -6.40 3.00
CA VAL A 104 -2.29 -6.74 4.41
C VAL A 104 -2.67 -8.21 4.56
N ALA A 105 -1.74 -9.04 5.03
CA ALA A 105 -1.96 -10.46 5.14
C ALA A 105 -1.33 -11.03 6.40
N ALA A 106 -1.99 -12.02 7.00
CA ALA A 106 -1.48 -12.69 8.18
C ALA A 106 -1.73 -14.20 8.14
N ARG A 107 -0.87 -14.95 8.82
CA ARG A 107 -1.05 -16.40 9.06
C ARG A 107 -0.60 -16.75 10.48
N PRO A 108 -1.14 -17.83 11.07
CA PRO A 108 -0.60 -18.36 12.32
C PRO A 108 0.81 -18.93 12.10
N LEU A 109 1.65 -18.82 13.12
CA LEU A 109 2.95 -19.46 13.24
C LEU A 109 2.87 -20.68 14.17
N PRO A 110 3.81 -21.64 14.07
CA PRO A 110 3.77 -22.88 14.86
C PRO A 110 3.81 -22.68 16.39
N ASP A 111 4.33 -21.55 16.86
CA ASP A 111 4.43 -21.17 18.27
C ASP A 111 3.18 -20.46 18.79
N GLY A 112 2.14 -20.32 17.96
CA GLY A 112 0.89 -19.63 18.29
C GLY A 112 0.93 -18.12 18.09
N ALA A 113 2.07 -17.55 17.66
CA ALA A 113 2.15 -16.17 17.22
C ALA A 113 1.55 -16.00 15.80
N THR A 114 1.43 -14.76 15.36
CA THR A 114 0.92 -14.42 14.02
C THR A 114 2.00 -13.69 13.23
N GLU A 115 2.31 -14.20 12.05
CA GLU A 115 3.06 -13.45 11.05
C GLU A 115 2.10 -12.46 10.37
N LEU A 116 2.46 -11.18 10.37
CA LEU A 116 1.69 -10.10 9.75
C LEU A 116 2.54 -9.33 8.75
N LEU A 117 2.01 -9.15 7.55
CA LEU A 117 2.65 -8.50 6.41
C LEU A 117 1.82 -7.32 5.94
N VAL A 118 2.48 -6.19 5.68
CA VAL A 118 1.93 -5.03 4.97
C VAL A 118 2.82 -4.78 3.77
N MET A 119 2.37 -5.18 2.58
CA MET A 119 3.19 -5.14 1.36
C MET A 119 2.59 -4.21 0.31
N PRO A 120 3.31 -3.15 -0.08
CA PRO A 120 2.90 -2.30 -1.16
C PRO A 120 3.36 -2.82 -2.53
N HIS A 121 2.56 -2.55 -3.56
CA HIS A 121 2.86 -2.82 -4.96
C HIS A 121 2.51 -1.59 -5.81
N ALA A 122 3.53 -0.90 -6.33
CA ALA A 122 3.32 0.13 -7.34
C ALA A 122 2.79 -0.50 -8.64
N SER A 123 1.84 0.16 -9.31
CA SER A 123 1.43 -0.25 -10.66
C SER A 123 2.47 0.17 -11.69
N ARG A 124 2.69 -0.66 -12.71
CA ARG A 124 3.52 -0.30 -13.87
C ARG A 124 2.82 0.63 -14.86
N THR A 125 1.54 0.94 -14.65
CA THR A 125 0.70 1.73 -15.58
C THR A 125 0.60 3.21 -15.22
N GLY A 126 1.23 3.62 -14.11
CA GLY A 126 1.31 5.02 -13.67
C GLY A 126 2.51 5.75 -14.24
N ASP A 127 2.57 7.05 -13.97
CA ASP A 127 3.74 7.87 -14.25
C ASP A 127 4.95 7.34 -13.46
N PRO A 128 6.07 6.96 -14.12
CA PRO A 128 7.26 6.44 -13.44
C PRO A 128 7.81 7.40 -12.38
N GLU A 129 7.68 8.72 -12.61
CA GLU A 129 8.16 9.74 -11.66
C GLU A 129 7.26 9.83 -10.41
N ALA A 130 6.00 9.39 -10.51
CA ALA A 130 5.05 9.36 -9.40
C ALA A 130 4.89 7.96 -8.76
N ALA A 131 5.64 6.95 -9.22
CA ALA A 131 5.51 5.55 -8.81
C ALA A 131 5.68 5.35 -7.30
N PHE A 132 6.44 6.22 -6.65
CA PHE A 132 6.70 6.18 -5.20
C PHE A 132 5.90 7.23 -4.41
N GLY A 133 4.95 7.95 -5.03
CA GLY A 133 4.15 8.98 -4.37
C GLY A 133 3.25 8.46 -3.23
N ALA A 134 3.03 7.15 -3.16
CA ALA A 134 2.32 6.51 -2.05
C ALA A 134 3.25 6.10 -0.89
N ALA A 135 4.57 6.11 -1.06
CA ALA A 135 5.53 5.60 -0.06
C ALA A 135 5.38 6.25 1.33
N PRO A 136 5.18 7.58 1.49
CA PRO A 136 4.97 8.17 2.81
C PRO A 136 3.70 7.66 3.50
N ARG A 137 2.63 7.43 2.73
CA ARG A 137 1.35 6.92 3.25
C ARG A 137 1.46 5.46 3.67
N VAL A 138 2.12 4.63 2.87
CA VAL A 138 2.40 3.24 3.23
C VAL A 138 3.25 3.18 4.50
N ARG A 139 4.29 3.99 4.58
CA ARG A 139 5.14 4.07 5.76
C ARG A 139 4.35 4.52 6.99
N ALA A 140 3.53 5.56 6.87
CA ALA A 140 2.70 6.05 7.97
C ALA A 140 1.71 4.97 8.45
N ALA A 141 1.07 4.23 7.55
CA ALA A 141 0.18 3.12 7.92
C ALA A 141 0.93 2.01 8.66
N ALA A 142 2.10 1.61 8.14
CA ALA A 142 2.91 0.56 8.76
C ALA A 142 3.48 0.98 10.12
N ASP A 143 3.95 2.23 10.25
CA ASP A 143 4.49 2.76 11.50
C ASP A 143 3.36 2.90 12.55
N ALA A 144 2.16 3.36 12.16
CA ALA A 144 1.01 3.42 13.06
C ALA A 144 0.56 2.03 13.54
N LEU A 145 0.62 1.02 12.66
CA LEU A 145 0.31 -0.36 13.02
C LEU A 145 1.31 -0.95 14.02
N VAL A 146 2.60 -0.64 13.82
CA VAL A 146 3.67 -1.04 14.77
C VAL A 146 3.42 -0.40 16.14
N GLU A 147 3.08 0.90 16.19
CA GLU A 147 2.79 1.56 17.45
C GLU A 147 1.50 1.03 18.11
N ALA A 148 0.47 0.72 17.33
CA ALA A 148 -0.74 0.06 17.84
C ALA A 148 -0.43 -1.31 18.46
N ALA A 149 0.39 -2.12 17.79
CA ALA A 149 0.82 -3.42 18.31
C ALA A 149 1.66 -3.29 19.59
N ARG A 150 2.54 -2.28 19.68
CA ARG A 150 3.31 -1.99 20.91
C ARG A 150 2.41 -1.55 22.04
N ALA A 151 1.50 -0.62 21.79
CA ALA A 151 0.59 -0.09 22.80
C ALA A 151 -0.32 -1.19 23.37
N ALA A 152 -0.70 -2.17 22.54
CA ALA A 152 -1.46 -3.35 22.95
C ALA A 152 -0.61 -4.43 23.65
N GLY A 153 0.71 -4.27 23.77
CA GLY A 153 1.60 -5.31 24.27
C GLY A 153 1.66 -6.56 23.38
N ALA A 154 1.24 -6.43 22.12
CA ALA A 154 1.10 -7.54 21.18
C ALA A 154 2.27 -7.66 20.21
N LEU A 155 3.15 -6.66 20.11
CA LEU A 155 4.30 -6.71 19.22
C LEU A 155 5.39 -7.66 19.77
N ILE A 156 5.72 -8.71 19.03
CA ILE A 156 6.80 -9.64 19.35
C ILE A 156 8.07 -9.26 18.57
N GLU A 157 7.95 -9.13 17.25
CA GLU A 157 9.08 -8.81 16.37
C GLU A 157 8.64 -7.85 15.25
N VAL A 158 9.57 -7.01 14.78
CA VAL A 158 9.33 -6.13 13.63
C VAL A 158 10.57 -5.99 12.76
N ASP A 159 10.42 -6.29 11.47
CA ASP A 159 11.42 -5.98 10.47
C ASP A 159 11.38 -4.49 10.12
N ARG A 160 12.57 -3.88 10.03
CA ARG A 160 12.66 -2.43 9.77
C ARG A 160 12.23 -2.01 8.37
N ARG A 161 12.36 -2.86 7.34
CA ARG A 161 11.85 -2.66 5.97
C ARG A 161 11.81 -4.00 5.23
N SER A 162 10.76 -4.24 4.44
CA SER A 162 10.70 -5.35 3.49
C SER A 162 10.54 -4.83 2.05
N LEU A 163 11.32 -5.38 1.11
CA LEU A 163 11.22 -5.05 -0.32
C LEU A 163 10.33 -6.05 -1.09
N GLY A 164 9.92 -7.14 -0.45
CA GLY A 164 9.17 -8.20 -1.12
C GLY A 164 9.02 -9.43 -0.24
N VAL A 165 8.20 -10.36 -0.70
CA VAL A 165 8.01 -11.67 -0.08
C VAL A 165 8.40 -12.73 -1.11
N ALA A 166 9.37 -13.57 -0.76
CA ALA A 166 9.86 -14.65 -1.64
C ALA A 166 8.99 -15.91 -1.57
N ASP A 167 8.09 -16.01 -0.59
CA ASP A 167 7.14 -17.12 -0.44
C ASP A 167 6.04 -17.03 -1.52
N PRO A 168 5.98 -17.96 -2.49
CA PRO A 168 4.98 -17.94 -3.55
C PRO A 168 3.57 -18.27 -3.05
N GLY A 169 3.44 -18.90 -1.87
CA GLY A 169 2.17 -19.13 -1.19
C GLY A 169 1.65 -17.90 -0.46
N CYS A 170 2.47 -16.85 -0.31
CA CYS A 170 2.06 -15.63 0.38
C CYS A 170 1.19 -14.74 -0.53
N PRO A 171 -0.01 -14.33 -0.08
CA PRO A 171 -0.89 -13.44 -0.84
C PRO A 171 -0.32 -12.03 -1.06
N ALA A 172 0.67 -11.64 -0.25
CA ALA A 172 1.36 -10.36 -0.33
C ALA A 172 2.57 -10.39 -1.30
N SER A 173 2.82 -11.52 -1.96
CA SER A 173 3.80 -11.61 -3.05
C SER A 173 3.31 -10.90 -4.30
N ARG A 174 4.25 -10.50 -5.16
CA ARG A 174 3.92 -9.83 -6.44
C ARG A 174 3.11 -10.74 -7.36
N GLU A 175 3.45 -12.02 -7.36
CA GLU A 175 2.82 -13.08 -8.14
C GLU A 175 1.37 -13.28 -7.68
N ALA A 176 1.14 -13.35 -6.37
CA ALA A 176 -0.20 -13.45 -5.81
C ALA A 176 -1.02 -12.18 -6.05
N ALA A 177 -0.44 -10.99 -5.92
CA ALA A 177 -1.15 -9.74 -6.23
C ALA A 177 -1.62 -9.69 -7.71
N LYS A 178 -0.82 -10.21 -8.65
CA LYS A 178 -1.23 -10.37 -10.05
C LYS A 178 -2.36 -11.40 -10.19
N ARG A 179 -2.19 -12.58 -9.61
CA ARG A 179 -3.10 -13.74 -9.74
C ARG A 179 -4.45 -13.51 -9.07
N LEU A 180 -4.43 -13.06 -7.82
CA LEU A 180 -5.61 -12.90 -6.98
C LEU A 180 -6.31 -11.56 -7.18
N LEU A 181 -5.56 -10.48 -7.40
CA LEU A 181 -6.10 -9.12 -7.42
C LEU A 181 -6.05 -8.46 -8.81
N GLY A 182 -5.47 -9.14 -9.81
CA GLY A 182 -5.33 -8.58 -11.15
C GLY A 182 -4.41 -7.36 -11.22
N TRP A 183 -3.52 -7.21 -10.24
CA TRP A 183 -2.62 -6.06 -10.14
C TRP A 183 -1.50 -6.14 -11.19
N LYS A 184 -1.20 -5.03 -11.88
CA LYS A 184 -0.21 -4.97 -12.98
C LYS A 184 0.77 -3.81 -12.82
#